data_AF-A0A7C3GQF7-F1
#
_entry.id   AF-A0A7C3GQF7-F1
#
_cell.length_a   1.000
_cell.length_b   1.000
_cell.length_c   1.000
_cell.angle_alpha   90.00
_cell.angle_beta   90.00
_cell.angle_gamma   90.00
#
_symmetry.space_group_name_H-M   'P 1'
#
loop_
_entity.id
_entity.type
_entity.pdbx_description
1 polymer ?
#
loop_
_entity_poly.entity_id
_entity_poly.type
_entity_poly.pdbx_seq_one_letter_code
_entity_poly.pdbx_strand_id
1 'polypeptide(L)'
;MSDATATIEVTLTLEQIADTIRRLGRDGMQELLRLVPELRETEAPSSETAFSRQTLQELRAWYADQVEAVGPEYHAMGDSDPFLGGLTVREYLALSDEESRSLWDRLYAEELDKLENAEELNVPPDAVLAR
;
A
#
# COMPACT_ATOMS: atom_id res chain seq x y z
N MET A 1 40.37 -27.90 33.04
CA MET A 1 39.80 -26.54 33.16
C MET A 1 38.65 -26.51 32.18
N SER A 2 37.43 -26.78 32.66
CA SER A 2 36.25 -26.87 31.82
C SER A 2 35.67 -25.47 31.65
N ASP A 3 35.62 -25.01 30.41
CA ASP A 3 35.03 -23.73 30.03
C ASP A 3 33.51 -23.84 30.25
N ALA A 4 32.98 -22.99 31.12
CA ALA A 4 31.56 -22.94 31.42
C ALA A 4 30.87 -22.19 30.27
N THR A 5 30.16 -22.91 29.41
CA THR A 5 29.23 -22.33 28.44
C THR A 5 28.10 -21.64 29.20
N ALA A 6 28.25 -20.33 29.40
CA ALA A 6 27.19 -19.49 29.94
C ALA A 6 26.07 -19.41 28.90
N THR A 7 24.97 -20.11 29.16
CA THR A 7 23.75 -20.00 28.36
C THR A 7 23.10 -18.64 28.66
N ILE A 8 23.18 -17.70 27.72
CA ILE A 8 22.51 -16.41 27.83
C ILE A 8 21.08 -16.60 27.33
N GLU A 9 20.11 -16.60 28.24
CA GLU A 9 18.70 -16.55 27.88
C GLU A 9 18.34 -15.12 27.48
N VAL A 10 18.27 -14.86 26.17
CA VAL A 10 17.79 -13.59 25.64
C VAL A 10 16.28 -13.70 25.42
N THR A 11 15.49 -12.97 26.20
CA THR A 11 14.05 -12.82 25.94
C THR A 11 13.85 -11.75 24.87
N LEU A 12 13.80 -12.16 23.60
CA LEU A 12 13.48 -11.26 22.49
C LEU A 12 11.97 -11.19 22.31
N THR A 13 11.43 -9.98 22.11
CA THR A 13 10.05 -9.83 21.66
C THR A 13 9.93 -10.22 20.18
N LEU A 14 8.73 -10.62 19.75
CA LEU A 14 8.46 -10.93 18.34
C LEU A 14 8.82 -9.77 17.41
N GLU A 15 8.61 -8.53 17.85
CA GLU A 15 8.96 -7.32 17.11
C GLU A 15 10.48 -7.17 16.94
N GLN A 16 11.26 -7.43 18.00
CA GLN A 16 12.72 -7.39 17.95
C GLN A 16 13.29 -8.49 17.05
N ILE A 17 12.68 -9.67 17.07
CA ILE A 17 13.01 -10.77 16.16
C ILE A 17 12.72 -10.33 14.72
N ALA A 18 11.55 -9.77 14.45
CA ALA A 18 11.18 -9.28 13.12
C ALA A 18 12.14 -8.20 12.61
N ASP A 19 12.50 -7.24 13.46
CA ASP A 19 13.42 -6.17 13.09
C ASP A 19 14.84 -6.67 12.82
N THR A 20 15.28 -7.68 13.58
CA THR A 20 16.56 -8.36 13.35
C THR A 20 16.54 -9.09 12.01
N ILE A 21 15.46 -9.81 11.71
CA ILE A 21 15.29 -10.53 10.44
C ILE A 21 15.28 -9.56 9.26
N ARG A 22 14.60 -8.40 9.36
CA ARG A 22 14.57 -7.38 8.29
C ARG A 22 15.94 -6.79 7.98
N ARG A 23 16.83 -6.73 8.98
CA ARG A 23 18.19 -6.19 8.83
C ARG A 23 19.18 -7.22 8.31
N LEU A 24 18.81 -8.51 8.24
CA LEU A 24 19.66 -9.54 7.65
C LEU A 24 19.77 -9.33 6.14
N GLY A 25 21.00 -9.25 5.64
CA GLY A 25 21.28 -9.35 4.21
C GLY A 25 21.00 -10.75 3.67
N ARG A 26 21.15 -10.94 2.35
CA ARG A 26 20.85 -12.23 1.67
C ARG A 26 21.55 -13.42 2.30
N ASP A 27 22.82 -13.28 2.65
CA ASP A 27 23.62 -14.38 3.21
C ASP A 27 23.11 -14.79 4.60
N GLY A 28 22.72 -13.81 5.41
CA GLY A 28 22.13 -14.05 6.73
C GLY A 28 20.74 -14.70 6.66
N MET A 29 19.94 -14.32 5.66
CA MET A 29 18.64 -14.97 5.40
C MET A 29 18.81 -16.42 4.94
N GLN A 30 19.79 -16.71 4.08
CA GLN A 30 20.06 -18.08 3.65
C GLN A 30 20.51 -18.98 4.82
N GLU A 31 21.32 -18.43 5.73
CA GLU A 31 21.75 -19.15 6.92
C GLU A 31 20.59 -19.39 7.90
N LEU A 32 19.71 -18.39 8.09
CA LEU A 32 18.48 -18.55 8.86
C LEU A 32 17.58 -19.66 8.29
N LEU A 33 17.37 -19.67 6.97
CA LEU A 33 16.60 -20.70 6.27
C LEU A 33 17.26 -22.07 6.26
N ARG A 34 18.57 -22.16 6.53
CA ARG A 34 19.28 -23.43 6.71
C ARG A 34 19.09 -23.96 8.14
N LEU A 35 19.06 -23.08 9.12
CA LEU A 35 18.93 -23.41 10.55
C LEU A 35 17.48 -23.72 10.94
N VAL A 36 16.51 -23.06 10.32
CA VAL A 36 15.08 -23.26 10.56
C VAL A 36 14.39 -23.58 9.22
N PRO A 37 14.50 -24.82 8.74
CA PRO A 37 13.93 -25.23 7.45
C PRO A 37 12.40 -25.08 7.39
N GLU A 38 11.72 -25.11 8.54
CA GLU A 38 10.26 -24.91 8.68
C GLU A 38 9.82 -23.51 8.21
N LEU A 39 10.71 -22.52 8.26
CA LEU A 39 10.45 -21.19 7.67
C LEU A 39 10.34 -21.22 6.14
N ARG A 40 10.87 -22.26 5.48
CA ARG A 40 10.68 -22.47 4.03
C ARG A 40 9.30 -23.03 3.71
N GLU A 41 8.75 -23.82 4.63
CA GLU A 41 7.41 -24.42 4.54
C GLU A 41 6.32 -23.44 4.96
N THR A 42 6.70 -22.43 5.74
CA THR A 42 5.88 -21.24 5.95
C THR A 42 5.94 -20.43 4.67
N GLU A 43 5.17 -20.85 3.66
CA GLU A 43 4.84 -20.00 2.53
C GLU A 43 4.49 -18.62 3.10
N ALA A 44 5.22 -17.58 2.71
CA ALA A 44 4.71 -16.21 2.81
C ALA A 44 3.25 -16.29 2.36
N PRO A 45 2.26 -15.73 3.07
CA PRO A 45 0.84 -15.90 2.74
C PRO A 45 0.72 -15.79 1.24
N SER A 46 0.47 -16.95 0.61
CA SER A 46 0.71 -17.17 -0.81
C SER A 46 -0.26 -16.29 -1.52
N SER A 47 0.11 -15.03 -1.78
CA SER A 47 -0.65 -14.06 -2.57
C SER A 47 -2.13 -14.45 -2.59
N GLU A 48 -2.85 -14.34 -1.48
CA GLU A 48 -4.25 -14.77 -1.43
C GLU A 48 -5.16 -13.85 -2.28
N THR A 49 -4.54 -13.00 -3.10
CA THR A 49 -5.09 -12.26 -4.23
C THR A 49 -4.28 -12.46 -5.52
N ALA A 50 -3.64 -13.62 -5.73
CA ALA A 50 -3.29 -14.07 -7.06
C ALA A 50 -4.57 -14.53 -7.75
N PHE A 51 -5.37 -13.55 -8.18
CA PHE A 51 -6.56 -13.79 -8.98
C PHE A 51 -6.18 -14.72 -10.14
N SER A 52 -6.96 -15.78 -10.32
CA SER A 52 -6.76 -16.65 -11.48
C SER A 52 -6.83 -15.80 -12.75
N ARG A 53 -6.12 -16.21 -13.82
CA ARG A 53 -6.20 -15.49 -15.11
C ARG A 53 -7.65 -15.33 -15.58
N GLN A 54 -8.51 -16.30 -15.27
CA GLN A 54 -9.94 -16.24 -15.54
C GLN A 54 -10.63 -15.18 -14.69
N THR A 55 -10.38 -15.13 -13.38
CA THR A 55 -10.95 -14.11 -12.48
C THR A 55 -10.51 -12.70 -12.87
N LEU A 56 -9.26 -12.52 -13.31
CA LEU A 56 -8.78 -11.23 -13.84
C LEU A 56 -9.49 -10.85 -15.14
N GLN A 57 -9.82 -11.82 -16.00
CA GLN A 57 -10.59 -11.57 -17.22
C GLN A 57 -12.04 -11.21 -16.91
N GLU A 58 -12.67 -11.91 -15.96
CA GLU A 58 -14.02 -11.62 -15.49
C GLU A 58 -14.11 -10.22 -14.85
N LEU A 59 -13.13 -9.86 -14.02
CA LEU A 59 -13.05 -8.53 -13.41
C LEU A 59 -12.87 -7.43 -14.47
N ARG A 60 -12.01 -7.65 -15.47
CA ARG A 60 -11.85 -6.69 -16.58
C ARG A 60 -13.11 -6.54 -17.41
N ALA A 61 -13.80 -7.64 -17.70
CA ALA A 61 -15.06 -7.61 -18.46
C ALA A 61 -16.16 -6.89 -17.67
N TRP A 62 -16.29 -7.18 -16.38
CA TRP A 62 -17.21 -6.47 -15.48
C TRP A 62 -16.88 -4.98 -15.41
N TYR A 63 -15.60 -4.61 -15.27
CA TYR A 63 -15.20 -3.22 -15.23
C TYR A 63 -15.48 -2.48 -16.55
N ALA A 64 -15.25 -3.13 -17.69
CA ALA A 64 -15.56 -2.55 -19.00
C ALA A 64 -17.07 -2.30 -19.18
N ASP A 65 -17.92 -3.24 -18.75
CA ASP A 65 -19.38 -3.12 -18.76
C ASP A 65 -19.87 -1.99 -17.83
N GLN A 66 -19.28 -1.86 -16.64
CA GLN A 66 -19.61 -0.78 -15.73
C GLN A 66 -19.18 0.59 -16.27
N VAL A 67 -17.97 0.70 -16.83
CA VAL A 67 -17.46 1.93 -17.45
C VAL A 67 -18.36 2.40 -18.60
N GLU A 68 -18.85 1.47 -19.44
CA GLU A 68 -19.78 1.80 -20.52
C GLU A 68 -21.11 2.37 -19.98
N ALA A 69 -21.55 1.93 -18.80
CA ALA A 69 -22.76 2.41 -18.15
C ALA A 69 -22.63 3.81 -17.51
N VAL A 70 -21.42 4.24 -17.10
CA VAL A 70 -21.18 5.56 -16.49
C VAL A 70 -20.95 6.67 -17.54
N GLY A 71 -20.74 6.28 -18.80
CA GLY A 71 -20.59 7.19 -19.95
C GLY A 71 -19.14 7.43 -20.37
N PRO A 72 -18.93 8.03 -21.56
CA PRO A 72 -17.61 8.13 -22.22
C PRO A 72 -16.58 9.00 -21.48
N GLU A 73 -17.01 9.70 -20.43
CA GLU A 73 -16.18 10.56 -19.58
C GLU A 73 -15.40 9.76 -18.52
N TYR A 74 -15.83 8.53 -18.24
CA TYR A 74 -15.25 7.65 -17.22
C TYR A 74 -14.53 6.47 -17.86
N HIS A 75 -13.48 6.71 -18.65
CA HIS A 75 -12.66 5.64 -19.21
C HIS A 75 -11.70 5.06 -18.17
N ALA A 76 -11.26 3.81 -18.41
CA ALA A 76 -10.15 3.22 -17.66
C ALA A 76 -8.90 4.08 -17.85
N MET A 77 -8.38 4.68 -16.76
CA MET A 77 -7.18 5.51 -16.83
C MET A 77 -5.99 4.69 -17.34
N GLY A 78 -5.38 5.16 -18.43
CA GLY A 78 -4.15 4.62 -18.98
C GLY A 78 -2.91 5.21 -18.32
N ASP A 79 -1.77 4.55 -18.51
CA ASP A 79 -0.48 4.96 -17.95
C ASP A 79 -0.08 6.42 -18.23
N SER A 80 -0.46 6.94 -19.40
CA SER A 80 -0.12 8.31 -19.84
C SER A 80 -1.19 9.34 -19.47
N ASP A 81 -2.29 8.91 -18.87
CA ASP A 81 -3.38 9.81 -18.53
C ASP A 81 -2.96 10.72 -17.37
N PRO A 82 -3.34 12.02 -17.41
CA PRO A 82 -3.11 12.94 -16.31
C PRO A 82 -3.76 12.44 -15.01
N PHE A 83 -3.05 12.62 -13.90
CA PHE A 83 -3.43 12.14 -12.58
C PHE A 83 -3.01 13.14 -11.49
N LEU A 84 -2.96 12.68 -10.24
CA LEU A 84 -2.73 13.50 -9.05
C LEU A 84 -1.42 14.29 -9.09
N GLY A 85 -1.48 15.54 -8.64
CA GLY A 85 -0.30 16.41 -8.51
C GLY A 85 0.36 16.79 -9.84
N GLY A 86 -0.36 16.67 -10.97
CA GLY A 86 0.19 16.96 -12.30
C GLY A 86 1.05 15.84 -12.89
N LEU A 87 1.06 14.67 -12.24
CA LEU A 87 1.75 13.48 -12.74
C LEU A 87 0.82 12.64 -13.60
N THR A 88 1.37 11.85 -14.51
CA THR A 88 0.62 10.76 -15.15
C THR A 88 0.43 9.58 -14.20
N VAL A 89 -0.50 8.68 -14.51
CA VAL A 89 -0.70 7.43 -13.74
C VAL A 89 0.60 6.65 -13.56
N ARG A 90 1.38 6.49 -14.64
CA ARG A 90 2.66 5.77 -14.57
C ARG A 90 3.68 6.46 -13.67
N GLU A 91 3.79 7.78 -13.77
CA GLU A 91 4.74 8.55 -12.97
C GLU A 91 4.38 8.50 -11.48
N TYR A 92 3.08 8.63 -11.16
CA TYR A 92 2.59 8.49 -9.80
C TYR A 92 2.88 7.10 -9.21
N LEU A 93 2.63 6.04 -9.98
CA LEU A 93 2.89 4.66 -9.55
C LEU A 93 4.38 4.31 -9.46
N ALA A 94 5.25 5.11 -10.07
CA ALA A 94 6.70 4.94 -10.01
C ALA A 94 7.37 5.69 -8.85
N LEU A 95 6.62 6.50 -8.09
CA LEU A 95 7.15 7.23 -6.95
C LEU A 95 7.61 6.26 -5.85
N SER A 96 8.71 6.61 -5.19
CA SER A 96 9.08 6.00 -3.92
C SER A 96 8.09 6.39 -2.81
N ASP A 97 8.08 5.63 -1.72
CA ASP A 97 7.21 5.92 -0.56
C ASP A 97 7.45 7.32 0.00
N GLU A 98 8.70 7.79 0.00
CA GLU A 98 9.07 9.13 0.46
C GLU A 98 8.54 10.23 -0.47
N GLU A 99 8.67 10.04 -1.79
CA GLU A 99 8.15 10.97 -2.79
C GLU A 99 6.63 11.02 -2.78
N SER A 100 5.97 9.87 -2.65
CA SER A 100 4.53 9.75 -2.51
C SER A 100 4.04 10.49 -1.26
N ARG A 101 4.70 10.29 -0.11
CA ARG A 101 4.36 10.99 1.13
C ARG A 101 4.51 12.51 1.00
N SER A 102 5.62 12.96 0.44
CA SER A 102 5.86 14.40 0.21
C SER A 102 4.84 15.02 -0.74
N LEU A 103 4.41 14.28 -1.76
CA LEU A 103 3.33 14.69 -2.65
C LEU A 103 2.00 14.86 -1.89
N TRP A 104 1.64 13.87 -1.08
CA TRP A 104 0.42 13.91 -0.28
C TRP A 104 0.44 15.04 0.76
N ASP A 105 1.54 15.21 1.49
CA ASP A 105 1.69 16.28 2.49
C ASP A 105 1.45 17.67 1.86
N ARG A 106 1.97 17.88 0.64
CA ARG A 106 1.77 19.13 -0.11
C ARG A 106 0.32 19.31 -0.55
N LEU A 107 -0.28 18.29 -1.15
CA LEU A 107 -1.68 18.36 -1.62
C LEU A 107 -2.64 18.58 -0.45
N TYR A 108 -2.40 17.95 0.70
CA TYR A 108 -3.18 18.16 1.91
C TYR A 108 -3.02 19.59 2.45
N ALA A 109 -1.79 20.13 2.48
CA ALA A 109 -1.56 21.50 2.92
C ALA A 109 -2.27 22.53 2.01
N GLU A 110 -2.25 22.31 0.69
CA GLU A 110 -2.96 23.17 -0.27
C GLU A 110 -4.48 23.10 -0.11
N GLU A 111 -5.06 21.93 0.20
CA GLU A 111 -6.50 21.80 0.46
C GLU A 111 -6.91 22.35 1.82
N LEU A 112 -6.08 22.21 2.86
CA LEU A 112 -6.30 22.84 4.16
C LEU A 112 -6.36 24.36 4.05
N ASP A 113 -5.46 24.98 3.29
CA ASP A 113 -5.47 26.42 3.03
C ASP A 113 -6.76 26.85 2.29
N LYS A 114 -7.25 26.05 1.34
CA LYS A 114 -8.54 26.33 0.67
C LYS A 114 -9.73 26.20 1.61
N LEU A 115 -9.72 25.23 2.53
CA LEU A 115 -10.76 25.02 3.53
C LEU A 115 -10.79 26.15 4.56
N GLU A 116 -9.63 26.62 5.03
CA GLU A 116 -9.53 27.75 5.95
C GLU A 116 -10.00 29.07 5.32
N ASN A 117 -9.86 29.20 4.01
CA ASN A 117 -10.34 30.35 3.24
C ASN A 117 -11.73 30.15 2.62
N ALA A 118 -12.39 29.01 2.86
CA ALA A 118 -13.74 28.77 2.37
C ALA A 118 -14.74 29.60 3.19
N GLU A 119 -15.61 30.37 2.53
CA GLU A 119 -16.75 31.00 3.21
C GLU A 119 -17.63 29.92 3.85
N GLU A 120 -17.80 29.99 5.18
CA GLU A 120 -18.73 29.13 5.90
C GLU A 120 -20.12 29.28 5.28
N LEU A 121 -20.60 28.23 4.62
CA LEU A 121 -21.94 28.21 4.08
C LEU A 121 -22.91 28.23 5.26
N ASN A 122 -23.62 29.34 5.44
CA ASN A 122 -24.67 29.45 6.45
C ASN A 122 -25.87 28.61 5.99
N VAL A 123 -25.84 27.32 6.31
CA VAL A 123 -26.92 26.39 6.00
C VAL A 123 -28.08 26.69 6.95
N PRO A 124 -29.25 27.12 6.43
CA PRO A 124 -30.39 27.39 7.27
C PRO A 124 -30.87 26.09 7.95
N PRO A 125 -31.41 26.16 9.17
CA PRO A 125 -31.71 24.99 10.00
C PRO A 125 -32.78 24.05 9.40
N ASP A 126 -33.48 24.48 8.37
CA ASP A 126 -34.50 23.74 7.63
C ASP A 126 -34.04 23.21 6.27
N ALA A 127 -32.74 23.28 5.96
CA ALA A 127 -32.18 22.71 4.73
C ALA A 127 -32.40 21.19 4.70
N VAL A 128 -33.25 20.73 3.77
CA VAL A 128 -33.50 19.31 3.51
C VAL A 128 -32.64 18.90 2.32
N LEU A 129 -31.81 17.86 2.49
CA LEU A 129 -31.09 17.25 1.37
C LEU A 129 -32.12 16.69 0.38
N ALA A 130 -32.14 17.22 -0.84
CA ALA A 130 -32.98 16.70 -1.91
C ALA A 130 -32.59 15.23 -2.17
N ARG A 131 -33.60 14.35 -2.19
CA ARG A 131 -33.48 12.92 -2.44
C ARG A 131 -33.61 12.61 -3.93
#